data_AF-A0A178ZTQ7-F1
#
_entry.id   AF-A0A178ZTQ7-F1
#
_cell.length_a   1.000
_cell.length_b   1.000
_cell.length_c   1.000
_cell.angle_alpha   90.00
_cell.angle_beta   90.00
_cell.angle_gamma   90.00
#
_symmetry.space_group_name_H-M   'P 1'
#
loop_
_entity.id
_entity.type
_entity.pdbx_description
1 polymer ?
#
loop_
_entity_poly.entity_id
_entity_poly.type
_entity_poly.pdbx_seq_one_letter_code
_entity_poly.pdbx_strand_id
1 'polypeptide(L)'
;MRRSIWFPRPLVRALRPVQHFQLASKRCFATTPCLAIDQRRVAGKIEIKTIDDKIAAFTLNERIRSPKVQLKGPDGKLSEPQPLYKLLDSIDHTTQYVLQMNKPAEGEMAIVQIVTRTDLIQRINRQEDLLKNQKRLEKEKRPKQLELNWAISANDLQLKMKQMQEFLKKGKKVELLLANKRHQRKASQEEAETLLKNVREKIEEVGAAEVVPMEGAILRQALLTVKMRGT
;
A
#
# COMPACT_ATOMS: atom_id res chain seq x y z
N MET A 1 38.45 78.35 -50.47
CA MET A 1 38.15 78.43 -51.93
C MET A 1 37.66 77.07 -52.43
N ARG A 2 36.61 77.08 -53.28
CA ARG A 2 36.04 75.96 -54.08
C ARG A 2 35.22 74.92 -53.27
N ARG A 3 33.90 75.00 -53.21
CA ARG A 3 32.81 74.70 -54.19
C ARG A 3 32.68 73.21 -54.55
N SER A 4 31.41 72.76 -54.54
CA SER A 4 30.80 71.73 -55.42
C SER A 4 30.94 70.26 -54.99
N ILE A 5 29.99 69.33 -55.12
CA ILE A 5 28.66 69.23 -55.77
C ILE A 5 27.96 67.97 -55.19
N TRP A 6 26.64 67.96 -55.10
CA TRP A 6 25.78 66.77 -54.92
C TRP A 6 25.62 66.01 -56.24
N PHE A 7 25.59 64.67 -56.25
CA PHE A 7 24.59 63.88 -57.00
C PHE A 7 24.50 62.43 -56.45
N PRO A 8 23.34 61.74 -56.57
CA PRO A 8 22.97 60.56 -55.79
C PRO A 8 22.91 59.24 -56.59
N ARG A 9 22.57 58.15 -55.87
CA ARG A 9 22.10 56.79 -56.28
C ARG A 9 23.20 55.72 -56.54
N PRO A 10 22.93 54.40 -56.37
CA PRO A 10 21.61 53.75 -56.32
C PRO A 10 21.35 52.75 -55.17
N LEU A 11 20.04 52.53 -54.96
CA LEU A 11 19.46 51.36 -54.29
C LEU A 11 19.81 50.09 -55.08
N VAL A 12 20.60 49.19 -54.49
CA VAL A 12 20.69 47.81 -54.96
C VAL A 12 20.05 46.91 -53.90
N ARG A 13 18.87 46.42 -54.29
CA ARG A 13 18.05 45.42 -53.63
C ARG A 13 18.84 44.12 -53.54
N ALA A 14 19.41 43.82 -52.37
CA ALA A 14 20.01 42.52 -52.11
C ALA A 14 18.91 41.45 -52.08
N LEU A 15 18.93 40.58 -53.09
CA LEU A 15 18.11 39.39 -53.20
C LEU A 15 18.51 38.40 -52.10
N ARG A 16 17.55 37.98 -51.27
CA ARG A 16 17.74 36.86 -50.33
C ARG A 16 17.98 35.57 -51.13
N PRO A 17 18.99 34.76 -50.79
CA PRO A 17 19.15 33.46 -51.42
C PRO A 17 18.07 32.49 -50.93
N VAL A 18 17.32 31.98 -51.90
CA VAL A 18 16.81 30.61 -52.09
C VAL A 18 16.71 29.77 -50.80
N GLN A 19 15.45 29.55 -50.41
CA GLN A 19 15.04 28.54 -49.46
C GLN A 19 15.60 27.17 -49.86
N HIS A 20 16.38 26.56 -48.98
CA HIS A 20 16.66 25.13 -49.07
C HIS A 20 15.33 24.38 -48.99
N PHE A 21 14.96 23.73 -50.10
CA PHE A 21 13.98 22.66 -50.11
C PHE A 21 14.44 21.59 -49.11
N GLN A 22 13.90 21.61 -47.89
CA GLN A 22 13.94 20.45 -47.03
C GLN A 22 13.11 19.37 -47.71
N LEU A 23 13.80 18.39 -48.31
CA LEU A 23 13.19 17.16 -48.76
C LEU A 23 12.33 16.61 -47.61
N ALA A 24 11.02 16.55 -47.87
CA ALA A 24 10.08 15.90 -46.99
C ALA A 24 10.58 14.47 -46.71
N SER A 25 11.03 14.26 -45.47
CA SER A 25 11.33 12.94 -44.95
C SER A 25 10.08 12.09 -45.12
N LYS A 26 10.17 11.10 -46.02
CA LYS A 26 9.12 10.13 -46.25
C LYS A 26 8.83 9.46 -44.92
N ARG A 27 7.68 9.79 -44.32
CA ARG A 27 7.11 9.02 -43.21
C ARG A 27 6.83 7.62 -43.73
N CYS A 28 7.79 6.73 -43.59
CA CYS A 28 7.54 5.30 -43.71
C CYS A 28 6.68 4.91 -42.51
N PHE A 29 5.37 4.75 -42.75
CA PHE A 29 4.51 4.01 -41.84
C PHE A 29 4.98 2.56 -41.89
N ALA A 30 5.85 2.17 -40.95
CA ALA A 30 6.16 0.77 -40.72
C ALA A 30 4.96 0.15 -39.99
N THR A 31 4.20 -0.68 -40.69
CA THR A 31 3.10 -1.50 -40.17
C THR A 31 3.62 -2.75 -39.47
N THR A 32 4.69 -2.61 -38.68
CA THR A 32 5.15 -3.66 -37.77
C THR A 32 4.87 -3.19 -36.36
N PRO A 33 3.95 -3.85 -35.62
CA PRO A 33 3.86 -3.64 -34.20
C PRO A 33 5.15 -4.20 -33.60
N CYS A 34 6.16 -3.36 -33.47
CA CYS A 34 7.23 -3.62 -32.53
C CYS A 34 6.53 -3.72 -31.19
N LEU A 35 6.34 -4.94 -30.69
CA LEU A 35 6.03 -5.20 -29.30
C LEU A 35 7.20 -4.60 -28.50
N ALA A 36 7.12 -3.30 -28.24
CA ALA A 36 7.89 -2.67 -27.19
C ALA A 36 7.38 -3.34 -25.92
N ILE A 37 8.06 -4.42 -25.55
CA ILE A 37 7.99 -4.99 -24.21
C ILE A 37 8.40 -3.83 -23.33
N ASP A 38 7.40 -3.17 -22.76
CA ASP A 38 7.58 -2.04 -21.88
C ASP A 38 8.28 -2.58 -20.64
N GLN A 39 9.61 -2.49 -20.60
CA GLN A 39 10.43 -2.96 -19.49
C GLN A 39 10.20 -2.13 -18.20
N ARG A 40 9.22 -1.21 -18.20
CA ARG A 40 8.95 -0.25 -17.11
C ARG A 40 8.14 -0.80 -15.95
N ARG A 41 7.98 -2.11 -15.84
CA ARG A 41 7.63 -2.76 -14.56
C ARG A 41 8.47 -4.01 -14.38
N VAL A 42 9.73 -3.82 -13.98
CA VAL A 42 10.41 -4.86 -13.21
C VAL A 42 9.70 -4.91 -11.86
N ALA A 43 8.56 -5.59 -11.82
CA ALA A 43 7.98 -6.05 -10.57
C ALA A 43 9.09 -6.83 -9.87
N GLY A 44 9.42 -6.44 -8.64
CA GLY A 44 10.50 -7.05 -7.87
C GLY A 44 10.40 -8.58 -7.92
N LYS A 45 11.56 -9.26 -7.97
CA LYS A 45 11.66 -10.71 -8.10
C LYS A 45 10.69 -11.38 -7.11
N ILE A 46 9.67 -12.06 -7.64
CA ILE A 46 8.71 -12.80 -6.81
C ILE A 46 9.46 -13.99 -6.21
N GLU A 47 9.77 -13.92 -4.92
CA GLU A 47 10.39 -15.04 -4.19
C GLU A 47 9.30 -16.03 -3.78
N ILE A 48 9.25 -17.17 -4.46
CA ILE A 48 8.37 -18.29 -4.11
C ILE A 48 9.02 -19.03 -2.95
N LYS A 49 8.51 -18.82 -1.72
CA LYS A 49 8.97 -19.57 -0.55
C LYS A 49 8.37 -20.98 -0.58
N THR A 50 9.23 -21.99 -0.64
CA THR A 50 8.79 -23.39 -0.58
C THR A 50 8.37 -23.78 0.84
N ILE A 51 7.69 -24.92 0.98
CA ILE A 51 7.32 -25.45 2.31
C ILE A 51 8.58 -25.76 3.12
N ASP A 52 9.61 -26.29 2.48
CA ASP A 52 10.86 -26.66 3.14
C ASP A 52 11.62 -25.42 3.65
N ASP A 53 11.60 -24.31 2.90
CA ASP A 53 12.14 -23.02 3.39
C ASP A 53 11.42 -22.53 4.65
N LYS A 54 10.10 -22.75 4.73
CA LYS A 54 9.30 -22.38 5.90
C LYS A 54 9.57 -23.31 7.08
N ILE A 55 9.78 -24.60 6.84
CA ILE A 55 10.22 -25.56 7.86
C ILE A 55 11.60 -25.17 8.39
N ALA A 56 12.52 -24.79 7.50
CA ALA A 56 13.84 -24.29 7.85
C ALA A 56 13.83 -22.96 8.62
N ALA A 57 12.69 -22.27 8.73
CA ALA A 57 12.57 -21.10 9.61
C ALA A 57 12.44 -21.48 11.10
N PHE A 58 12.01 -22.71 11.41
CA PHE A 58 11.92 -23.21 12.78
C PHE A 58 13.29 -23.59 13.34
N THR A 59 13.40 -23.58 14.67
CA THR A 59 14.59 -24.09 15.37
C THR A 59 14.35 -25.56 15.66
N LEU A 60 14.93 -26.43 14.82
CA LEU A 60 14.74 -27.88 14.84
C LEU A 60 16.05 -28.61 15.15
N ASN A 61 15.94 -29.76 15.81
CA ASN A 61 17.03 -30.74 16.01
C ASN A 61 18.33 -30.09 16.50
N GLU A 62 19.44 -30.25 15.77
CA GLU A 62 20.77 -29.71 16.09
C GLU A 62 20.84 -28.18 16.10
N ARG A 63 19.87 -27.49 15.51
CA ARG A 63 19.81 -26.02 15.55
C ARG A 63 19.49 -25.51 16.96
N ILE A 64 18.98 -26.38 17.84
CA ILE A 64 18.73 -26.09 19.25
C ILE A 64 20.07 -26.00 19.97
N ARG A 65 20.47 -24.78 20.36
CA ARG A 65 21.75 -24.53 21.03
C ARG A 65 21.80 -24.94 22.50
N SER A 66 20.64 -25.24 23.09
CA SER A 66 20.51 -25.49 24.52
C SER A 66 20.89 -26.94 24.86
N PRO A 67 21.87 -27.17 25.76
CA PRO A 67 22.35 -28.52 26.07
C PRO A 67 21.35 -29.35 26.89
N LYS A 68 20.56 -28.70 27.75
CA LYS A 68 19.48 -29.30 28.53
C LYS A 68 18.13 -28.75 28.05
N VAL A 69 17.16 -29.65 27.91
CA VAL A 69 15.83 -29.35 27.39
C VAL A 69 14.75 -30.06 28.21
N GLN A 70 13.55 -29.50 28.21
CA GLN A 70 12.36 -30.12 28.79
C GLN A 70 11.40 -30.51 27.67
N LEU A 71 11.07 -31.80 27.56
CA LEU A 71 10.12 -32.28 26.57
C LEU A 71 8.68 -31.99 27.05
N LYS A 72 7.89 -31.37 26.18
CA LYS A 72 6.46 -31.21 26.34
C LYS A 72 5.74 -32.44 25.77
N GLY A 73 5.11 -33.21 26.65
CA GLY A 73 4.30 -34.37 26.27
C GLY A 73 2.99 -33.97 25.57
N PRO A 74 2.28 -34.94 24.95
CA PRO A 74 0.97 -34.69 24.33
C PRO A 74 -0.07 -34.18 25.35
N ASP A 75 0.04 -34.59 26.61
CA ASP A 75 -0.82 -34.15 27.73
C ASP A 75 -0.58 -32.69 28.16
N GLY A 76 0.39 -32.01 27.54
CA GLY A 76 0.78 -30.64 27.90
C GLY A 76 1.67 -30.53 29.14
N LYS A 77 1.98 -31.65 29.81
CA LYS A 77 2.92 -31.69 30.93
C LYS A 77 4.37 -31.61 30.45
N LEU A 78 5.20 -30.94 31.26
CA LEU A 78 6.65 -30.85 31.04
C LEU A 78 7.34 -32.02 31.74
N SER A 79 8.21 -32.70 31.02
CA SER A 79 9.10 -33.73 31.58
C SER A 79 10.26 -33.12 32.36
N GLU A 80 10.98 -33.97 33.08
CA GLU A 80 12.22 -33.58 33.74
C GLU A 80 13.28 -33.10 32.74
N PRO A 81 14.15 -32.15 33.14
CA PRO A 81 15.23 -31.67 32.28
C PRO A 81 16.15 -32.82 31.87
N GLN A 82 16.23 -33.07 30.56
CA GLN A 82 17.09 -34.09 29.96
C GLN A 82 18.06 -33.46 28.97
N PRO A 83 19.24 -34.06 28.75
CA PRO A 83 20.18 -33.53 27.77
C PRO A 83 19.67 -33.75 26.34
N LEU A 84 19.86 -32.75 25.47
CA LEU A 84 19.32 -32.75 24.10
C LEU A 84 19.80 -33.94 23.27
N TYR A 85 21.06 -34.33 23.40
CA TYR A 85 21.63 -35.44 22.61
C TYR A 85 20.91 -36.76 22.86
N LYS A 86 20.51 -37.05 24.11
CA LYS A 86 19.75 -38.27 24.44
C LYS A 86 18.38 -38.27 23.78
N LEU A 87 17.74 -37.10 23.73
CA LEU A 87 16.45 -36.95 23.07
C LEU A 87 16.58 -37.14 21.56
N LEU A 88 17.61 -36.55 20.93
CA LEU A 88 17.85 -36.70 19.50
C LEU A 88 18.16 -38.16 19.11
N ASP A 89 18.94 -38.87 19.92
CA ASP A 89 19.27 -40.28 19.72
C ASP A 89 18.05 -41.22 19.83
N SER A 90 17.05 -40.81 20.62
CA SER A 90 15.84 -41.62 20.85
C SER A 90 14.78 -41.54 19.75
N ILE A 91 14.88 -40.55 18.84
CA ILE A 91 13.86 -40.30 17.83
C ILE A 91 14.25 -40.85 16.45
N ASP A 92 13.25 -41.12 15.61
CA ASP A 92 13.49 -41.40 14.19
C ASP A 92 13.62 -40.08 13.40
N HIS A 93 14.85 -39.76 12.99
CA HIS A 93 15.18 -38.55 12.22
C HIS A 93 14.49 -38.47 10.85
N THR A 94 13.95 -39.59 10.34
CA THR A 94 13.26 -39.63 9.05
C THR A 94 11.86 -39.02 9.14
N THR A 95 11.16 -39.31 10.25
CA THR A 95 9.74 -39.01 10.41
C THR A 95 9.47 -37.90 11.41
N GLN A 96 10.36 -37.75 12.40
CA GLN A 96 10.19 -36.89 13.56
C GLN A 96 11.26 -35.81 13.66
N TYR A 97 10.85 -34.67 14.22
CA TYR A 97 11.70 -33.52 14.49
C TYR A 97 11.51 -33.09 15.94
N VAL A 98 12.60 -32.69 16.59
CA VAL A 98 12.54 -31.98 17.87
C VAL A 98 12.40 -30.49 17.58
N LEU A 99 11.23 -29.94 17.87
CA LEU A 99 10.92 -28.52 17.70
C LEU A 99 11.08 -27.78 19.02
N GLN A 100 11.88 -26.71 19.01
CA GLN A 100 11.95 -25.78 20.12
C GLN A 100 10.76 -24.80 20.12
N MET A 101 10.08 -24.69 21.26
CA MET A 101 8.82 -23.94 21.38
C MET A 101 8.99 -22.55 21.97
N ASN A 102 9.96 -22.35 22.86
CA ASN A 102 10.30 -21.07 23.46
C ASN A 102 11.69 -20.60 23.02
N LYS A 103 11.92 -19.28 23.13
CA LYS A 103 13.27 -18.72 23.08
C LYS A 103 13.75 -18.61 24.54
N PRO A 104 14.64 -19.49 25.02
CA PRO A 104 15.06 -19.48 26.42
C PRO A 104 15.79 -18.17 26.73
N ALA A 105 15.37 -17.50 27.80
CA ALA A 105 16.13 -16.39 28.38
C ALA A 105 17.31 -16.92 29.20
N GLU A 106 18.14 -16.01 29.72
CA GLU A 106 19.28 -16.37 30.57
C GLU A 106 18.79 -17.09 31.84
N GLY A 107 19.25 -18.33 32.05
CA GLY A 107 18.84 -19.17 33.18
C GLY A 107 17.58 -20.04 32.95
N GLU A 108 16.87 -19.86 31.83
CA GLU A 108 15.70 -20.68 31.49
C GLU A 108 16.06 -21.88 30.60
N MET A 109 15.31 -22.98 30.76
CA MET A 109 15.47 -24.17 29.93
C MET A 109 14.66 -24.06 28.62
N ALA A 110 15.20 -24.62 27.55
CA ALA A 110 14.45 -24.75 26.30
C ALA A 110 13.38 -25.84 26.43
N ILE A 111 12.14 -25.48 26.14
CA ILE A 111 11.00 -26.38 26.04
C ILE A 111 10.93 -26.87 24.61
N VAL A 112 10.97 -28.18 24.44
CA VAL A 112 10.96 -28.85 23.14
C VAL A 112 9.74 -29.76 23.00
N GLN A 113 9.33 -30.02 21.77
CA GLN A 113 8.24 -30.93 21.45
C GLN A 113 8.66 -31.80 20.25
N ILE A 114 8.40 -33.10 20.34
CA ILE A 114 8.55 -34.00 19.19
C ILE A 114 7.35 -33.78 18.26
N VAL A 115 7.63 -33.49 16.99
CA VAL A 115 6.61 -33.19 15.97
C VAL A 115 6.95 -33.90 14.67
N THR A 116 5.93 -34.25 13.90
CA THR A 116 6.12 -34.82 12.56
C THR A 116 6.22 -33.72 11.50
N ARG A 117 6.69 -34.07 10.29
CA ARG A 117 6.68 -33.14 9.15
C ARG A 117 5.26 -32.64 8.84
N THR A 118 4.26 -33.50 8.93
CA THR A 118 2.86 -33.13 8.69
C THR A 118 2.36 -32.13 9.72
N ASP A 119 2.73 -32.28 10.99
CA ASP A 119 2.34 -31.33 12.04
C ASP A 119 2.98 -29.95 11.82
N LEU A 120 4.24 -29.91 11.40
CA LEU A 120 4.92 -28.66 11.05
C LEU A 120 4.21 -27.93 9.91
N ILE A 121 3.83 -28.66 8.85
CA ILE A 121 3.08 -28.09 7.72
C ILE A 121 1.73 -27.55 8.17
N GLN A 122 1.00 -28.30 8.99
CA GLN A 122 -0.29 -27.85 9.53
C GLN A 122 -0.14 -26.59 10.39
N ARG A 123 0.89 -26.49 11.22
CA ARG A 123 1.20 -25.29 12.01
C ARG A 123 1.49 -24.09 11.13
N ILE A 124 2.31 -24.27 10.09
CA ILE A 124 2.63 -23.21 9.12
C ILE A 124 1.36 -22.71 8.45
N ASN A 125 0.53 -23.60 7.91
CA ASN A 125 -0.71 -23.23 7.24
C ASN A 125 -1.66 -22.49 8.18
N ARG A 126 -1.82 -22.99 9.42
CA ARG A 126 -2.66 -22.34 10.43
C ARG A 126 -2.17 -20.93 10.76
N GLN A 127 -0.86 -20.76 10.93
CA GLN A 127 -0.27 -19.44 11.19
C GLN A 127 -0.49 -18.50 9.99
N GLU A 128 -0.30 -18.98 8.76
CA GLU A 128 -0.54 -18.18 7.57
C GLU A 128 -2.01 -17.77 7.43
N ASP A 129 -2.95 -18.66 7.71
CA ASP A 129 -4.37 -18.36 7.62
C ASP A 129 -4.78 -17.36 8.70
N LEU A 130 -4.26 -17.48 9.92
CA LEU A 130 -4.44 -16.48 10.96
C LEU A 130 -3.91 -15.11 10.52
N LEU A 131 -2.69 -15.05 9.96
CA LEU A 131 -2.10 -13.81 9.48
C LEU A 131 -2.90 -13.22 8.30
N LYS A 132 -3.37 -14.04 7.37
CA LYS A 132 -4.23 -13.59 6.25
C LYS A 132 -5.55 -13.04 6.76
N ASN A 133 -6.17 -13.72 7.72
CA ASN A 133 -7.42 -13.29 8.35
C ASN A 133 -7.23 -11.98 9.12
N GLN A 134 -6.16 -11.85 9.91
CA GLN A 134 -5.82 -10.61 10.59
C GLN A 134 -5.63 -9.45 9.59
N LYS A 135 -4.84 -9.66 8.54
CA LYS A 135 -4.64 -8.65 7.48
C LYS A 135 -5.94 -8.27 6.78
N ARG A 136 -6.83 -9.24 6.55
CA ARG A 136 -8.16 -8.99 5.98
C ARG A 136 -9.01 -8.13 6.90
N LEU A 137 -9.10 -8.49 8.18
CA LEU A 137 -9.84 -7.75 9.19
C LEU A 137 -9.27 -6.33 9.37
N GLU A 138 -7.95 -6.18 9.40
CA GLU A 138 -7.30 -4.86 9.42
C GLU A 138 -7.67 -4.03 8.19
N LYS A 139 -7.65 -4.62 6.99
CA LYS A 139 -8.05 -3.94 5.74
C LYS A 139 -9.53 -3.54 5.75
N GLU A 140 -10.39 -4.32 6.38
CA GLU A 140 -11.81 -4.02 6.54
C GLU A 140 -12.04 -2.90 7.56
N LYS A 141 -11.27 -2.87 8.65
CA LYS A 141 -11.30 -1.80 9.69
C LYS A 141 -10.70 -0.47 9.22
N ARG A 142 -9.79 -0.50 8.24
CA ARG A 142 -9.14 0.73 7.73
C ARG A 142 -10.20 1.72 7.17
N PRO A 143 -10.17 2.99 7.60
CA PRO A 143 -11.09 3.99 7.12
C PRO A 143 -10.91 4.22 5.61
N LYS A 144 -12.02 4.53 4.94
CA LYS A 144 -12.02 4.90 3.53
C LYS A 144 -11.88 6.41 3.41
N GLN A 145 -10.76 6.84 2.85
CA GLN A 145 -10.52 8.24 2.58
C GLN A 145 -11.21 8.65 1.26
N LEU A 146 -11.98 9.74 1.32
CA LEU A 146 -12.62 10.37 0.18
C LEU A 146 -12.14 11.82 0.11
N GLU A 147 -11.37 12.12 -0.92
CA GLU A 147 -10.87 13.47 -1.16
C GLU A 147 -11.93 14.31 -1.90
N LEU A 148 -12.15 15.52 -1.38
CA LEU A 148 -13.03 16.55 -1.89
C LEU A 148 -12.23 17.85 -2.08
N ASN A 149 -12.51 18.55 -3.17
CA ASN A 149 -11.98 19.89 -3.37
C ASN A 149 -12.92 20.91 -2.75
N TRP A 150 -12.38 22.02 -2.22
CA TRP A 150 -13.21 23.14 -1.75
C TRP A 150 -14.03 23.76 -2.88
N ALA A 151 -13.47 23.84 -4.10
CA ALA A 151 -14.15 24.33 -5.30
C ALA A 151 -14.71 23.17 -6.16
N ILE A 152 -15.42 22.22 -5.56
CA ILE A 152 -16.04 21.08 -6.26
C ILE A 152 -17.33 21.51 -6.99
N SER A 153 -17.65 20.87 -8.12
CA SER A 153 -18.93 21.06 -8.79
C SER A 153 -20.05 20.26 -8.13
N ALA A 154 -21.30 20.71 -8.28
CA ALA A 154 -22.46 20.03 -7.70
C ALA A 154 -22.60 18.56 -8.14
N ASN A 155 -22.30 18.26 -9.40
CA ASN A 155 -22.38 16.90 -9.94
C ASN A 155 -21.32 15.97 -9.33
N ASP A 156 -20.06 16.43 -9.22
CA ASP A 156 -18.99 15.62 -8.60
C ASP A 156 -19.24 15.42 -7.09
N LEU A 157 -19.78 16.46 -6.42
CA LEU A 157 -20.21 16.34 -5.03
C LEU A 157 -21.25 15.23 -4.87
N GLN A 158 -22.29 15.18 -5.71
CA GLN A 158 -23.31 14.13 -5.66
C GLN A 158 -22.72 12.73 -5.83
N LEU A 159 -21.79 12.55 -6.76
CA LEU A 159 -21.13 11.25 -6.97
C LEU A 159 -20.33 10.83 -5.72
N LYS A 160 -19.61 11.77 -5.11
CA LYS A 160 -18.83 11.52 -3.89
C LYS A 160 -19.72 11.22 -2.68
N MET A 161 -20.86 11.90 -2.55
CA MET A 161 -21.85 11.63 -1.49
C MET A 161 -22.47 10.24 -1.65
N LYS A 162 -22.77 9.80 -2.88
CA LYS A 162 -23.21 8.41 -3.13
C LYS A 162 -22.14 7.38 -2.74
N GLN A 163 -20.88 7.63 -3.10
CA GLN A 163 -19.76 6.75 -2.70
C GLN A 163 -19.61 6.69 -1.18
N MET A 164 -19.72 7.84 -0.49
CA MET A 164 -19.72 7.90 0.97
C MET A 164 -20.85 7.05 1.55
N GLN A 165 -22.08 7.21 1.06
CA GLN A 165 -23.24 6.43 1.49
C GLN A 165 -23.02 4.92 1.29
N GLU A 166 -22.46 4.49 0.16
CA GLU A 166 -22.15 3.08 -0.09
C GLU A 166 -21.11 2.52 0.89
N PHE A 167 -20.10 3.31 1.28
CA PHE A 167 -19.11 2.90 2.27
C PHE A 167 -19.71 2.81 3.68
N LEU A 168 -20.53 3.78 4.05
CA LEU A 168 -21.23 3.80 5.34
C LEU A 168 -22.22 2.64 5.46
N LYS A 169 -22.97 2.32 4.39
CA LYS A 169 -23.86 1.13 4.34
C LYS A 169 -23.11 -0.19 4.51
N LYS A 170 -21.83 -0.24 4.10
CA LYS A 170 -20.95 -1.40 4.31
C LYS A 170 -20.34 -1.43 5.72
N GLY A 171 -20.75 -0.54 6.63
CA GLY A 171 -20.22 -0.43 7.99
C GLY A 171 -18.81 0.14 8.08
N LYS A 172 -18.32 0.78 7.01
CA LYS A 172 -16.95 1.33 7.00
C LYS A 172 -16.95 2.75 7.56
N LYS A 173 -15.88 3.07 8.28
CA LYS A 173 -15.54 4.44 8.65
C LYS A 173 -15.07 5.21 7.42
N VAL A 174 -15.55 6.44 7.24
CA VAL A 174 -15.19 7.29 6.09
C VAL A 174 -14.49 8.55 6.59
N GLU A 175 -13.38 8.89 5.95
CA GLU A 175 -12.60 10.09 6.21
C GLU A 175 -12.69 11.02 4.99
N LEU A 176 -13.38 12.13 5.13
CA LEU A 176 -13.54 13.15 4.10
C LEU A 176 -12.38 14.14 4.22
N LEU A 177 -11.49 14.15 3.24
CA LEU A 177 -10.38 15.11 3.17
C LEU A 177 -10.77 16.26 2.23
N LEU A 178 -10.98 17.44 2.79
CA LEU A 178 -11.24 18.68 2.07
C LEU A 178 -9.92 19.42 1.86
N ALA A 179 -9.46 19.54 0.62
CA ALA A 179 -8.20 20.19 0.30
C ALA A 179 -8.26 20.94 -1.04
N ASN A 180 -7.47 22.01 -1.16
CA ASN A 180 -7.29 22.70 -2.43
C ASN A 180 -6.36 21.90 -3.36
N LYS A 181 -6.74 21.80 -4.63
CA LYS A 181 -5.83 21.31 -5.68
C LYS A 181 -4.85 22.41 -6.12
N ARG A 182 -3.57 22.06 -6.28
CA ARG A 182 -2.46 22.99 -6.58
C ARG A 182 -2.68 23.85 -7.85
N HIS A 183 -3.42 23.37 -8.84
CA HIS A 183 -3.62 24.03 -10.14
C HIS A 183 -5.08 24.34 -10.46
N GLN A 184 -5.98 24.29 -9.47
CA GLN A 184 -7.39 24.59 -9.67
C GLN A 184 -7.79 25.91 -9.00
N ARG A 185 -8.97 26.42 -9.37
CA ARG A 185 -9.57 27.60 -8.74
C ARG A 185 -9.66 27.38 -7.23
N LYS A 186 -9.28 28.40 -6.47
CA LYS A 186 -9.51 28.46 -5.01
C LYS A 186 -10.97 28.84 -4.75
N ALA A 187 -11.60 28.16 -3.83
CA ALA A 187 -12.97 28.49 -3.40
C ALA A 187 -12.99 29.81 -2.63
N SER A 188 -14.12 30.52 -2.68
CA SER A 188 -14.41 31.58 -1.72
C SER A 188 -14.76 31.00 -0.35
N GLN A 189 -14.71 31.82 0.70
CA GLN A 189 -15.09 31.38 2.03
C GLN A 189 -16.58 30.97 2.09
N GLU A 190 -17.45 31.72 1.42
CA GLU A 190 -18.89 31.43 1.33
C GLU A 190 -19.17 30.10 0.62
N GLU A 191 -18.44 29.82 -0.47
CA GLU A 191 -18.52 28.54 -1.20
C GLU A 191 -18.11 27.37 -0.29
N ALA A 192 -17.02 27.53 0.47
CA ALA A 192 -16.52 26.50 1.38
C ALA A 192 -17.47 26.23 2.55
N GLU A 193 -18.07 27.27 3.14
CA GLU A 193 -19.06 27.12 4.21
C GLU A 193 -20.35 26.46 3.72
N THR A 194 -20.81 26.84 2.53
CA THR A 194 -21.99 26.21 1.89
C THR A 194 -21.75 24.73 1.61
N LEU A 195 -20.55 24.38 1.15
CA LEU A 195 -20.16 22.99 0.93
C LEU A 195 -20.17 22.18 2.23
N LEU A 196 -19.63 22.73 3.32
CA LEU A 196 -19.64 22.06 4.62
C LEU A 196 -21.07 21.80 5.13
N LYS A 197 -21.97 22.79 4.97
CA LYS A 197 -23.39 22.63 5.31
C LYS A 197 -24.03 21.49 4.51
N ASN A 198 -23.86 21.50 3.19
CA ASN A 198 -24.38 20.45 2.32
C ASN A 198 -23.86 19.05 2.69
N VAL A 199 -22.56 18.94 3.01
CA VAL A 199 -21.96 17.66 3.42
C VAL A 199 -22.54 17.19 4.75
N ARG A 200 -22.70 18.07 5.74
CA ARG A 200 -23.31 17.74 7.05
C ARG A 200 -24.75 17.30 6.91
N GLU A 201 -25.56 18.02 6.13
CA GLU A 201 -26.94 17.64 5.85
C GLU A 201 -27.02 16.25 5.21
N LYS A 202 -26.13 15.93 4.26
CA LYS A 202 -26.06 14.59 3.65
C LYS A 202 -25.61 13.50 4.62
N ILE A 203 -24.73 13.81 5.58
CA ILE A 203 -24.32 12.87 6.63
C ILE A 203 -25.51 12.55 7.54
N GLU A 204 -26.27 13.57 7.93
CA GLU A 204 -27.47 13.42 8.76
C GLU A 204 -28.58 12.65 8.04
N GLU A 205 -28.83 12.94 6.75
CA GLU A 205 -29.81 12.23 5.91
C GLU A 205 -29.52 10.71 5.83
N VAL A 206 -28.24 10.33 5.81
CA VAL A 206 -27.81 8.93 5.76
C VAL A 206 -27.85 8.27 7.15
N GLY A 207 -28.14 9.02 8.22
CA GLY A 207 -28.13 8.52 9.60
C GLY A 207 -26.72 8.26 10.13
N ALA A 208 -25.73 8.98 9.61
CA ALA A 208 -24.35 8.93 10.11
C ALA A 208 -24.06 10.10 11.05
N ALA A 209 -22.99 9.98 11.83
CA ALA A 209 -22.53 11.00 12.76
C ALA A 209 -21.03 11.26 12.59
N GLU A 210 -20.63 12.51 12.83
CA GLU A 210 -19.23 12.88 12.97
C GLU A 210 -18.68 12.20 14.24
N VAL A 211 -17.59 11.44 14.10
CA VAL A 211 -16.94 10.72 15.21
C VAL A 211 -15.95 11.61 15.94
N VAL A 212 -15.28 12.48 15.17
CA VAL A 212 -14.26 13.43 15.64
C VAL A 212 -14.68 14.80 15.13
N PRO A 213 -14.57 15.87 15.93
CA PRO A 213 -14.78 17.22 15.44
C PRO A 213 -13.86 17.48 14.24
N MET A 214 -14.32 18.30 13.29
CA MET A 214 -13.55 18.65 12.10
C MET A 214 -12.15 19.16 12.48
N GLU A 215 -11.13 18.46 12.01
CA GLU A 215 -9.73 18.84 12.20
C GLU A 215 -9.27 19.72 11.04
N GLY A 216 -8.54 20.79 11.33
CA GLY A 216 -7.93 21.66 10.33
C GLY A 216 -8.66 23.00 10.14
N ALA A 217 -8.44 23.63 8.99
CA ALA A 217 -8.92 24.99 8.73
C ALA A 217 -9.62 25.09 7.36
N ILE A 218 -10.72 25.85 7.35
CA ILE A 218 -11.47 26.19 6.14
C ILE A 218 -10.52 26.87 5.13
N LEU A 219 -10.67 26.57 3.84
CA LEU A 219 -9.80 27.01 2.74
C LEU A 219 -8.36 26.46 2.76
N ARG A 220 -7.96 25.70 3.78
CA ARG A 220 -6.68 24.97 3.80
C ARG A 220 -6.94 23.48 3.61
N GLN A 221 -6.75 22.71 4.67
CA GLN A 221 -7.02 21.29 4.73
C GLN A 221 -7.95 21.07 5.91
N ALA A 222 -9.06 20.38 5.69
CA ALA A 222 -9.96 19.94 6.73
C ALA A 222 -10.23 18.43 6.59
N LEU A 223 -10.29 17.74 7.72
CA LEU A 223 -10.58 16.32 7.80
C LEU A 223 -11.87 16.13 8.61
N LEU A 224 -12.86 15.48 8.00
CA LEU A 224 -14.08 15.06 8.70
C LEU A 224 -14.14 13.55 8.75
N THR A 225 -14.43 13.01 9.93
CA THR A 225 -14.49 11.58 10.15
C THR A 225 -15.92 11.16 10.47
N VAL A 226 -16.48 10.28 9.64
CA VAL A 226 -17.90 9.92 9.68
C VAL A 226 -18.08 8.41 9.88
N LYS A 227 -19.05 8.03 10.71
CA LYS A 227 -19.50 6.64 10.93
C LYS A 227 -21.02 6.58 11.03
N MET A 228 -21.62 5.46 10.62
CA MET A 228 -23.05 5.22 10.82
C MET A 228 -23.44 5.23 12.30
N ARG A 229 -24.55 5.89 12.65
CA ARG A 229 -25.08 5.93 14.03
C ARG A 229 -25.64 4.55 14.38
N GLY A 230 -25.23 3.98 15.51
CA GLY A 230 -25.72 2.67 15.97
C GLY A 230 -24.94 1.43 15.51
N THR A 231 -23.73 1.62 14.95
CA THR A 231 -22.72 0.56 14.70
C THR A 231 -21.43 0.92 15.40
#